data_AF-B4VMH3-F1
#
_entry.id   AF-B4VMH3-F1
#
_cell.length_a   1.000
_cell.length_b   1.000
_cell.length_c   1.000
_cell.angle_alpha   90.00
_cell.angle_beta   90.00
_cell.angle_gamma   90.00
#
_symmetry.space_group_name_H-M   'P 1'
#
loop_
_entity.id
_entity.type
_entity.pdbx_description
1 polymer ?
#
loop_
_entity_poly.entity_id
_entity_poly.type
_entity_poly.pdbx_seq_one_letter_code
_entity_poly.pdbx_strand_id
1 'polypeptide(L)'
;MIDDGSQDATLEIISKFRDTRLKVLSSSNMGVSEARNRGIAQASGDFIAFLDADNLWTPNKLESQFNALQINPKAAVAYSWTDYIDESGQFLYPGSHITLNGNVSSQLKTKRQNS
;
A
#
# COMPACT_ATOMS: atom_id res chain seq x y z
N MET A 1 -2.54 -1.19 11.85
CA MET A 1 -3.03 -2.40 11.16
C MET A 1 -4.49 -2.60 11.49
N ILE A 2 -5.30 -2.91 10.48
CA ILE A 2 -6.65 -3.43 10.68
C ILE A 2 -6.57 -4.92 10.40
N ASP A 3 -6.77 -5.75 11.43
CA ASP A 3 -6.96 -7.18 11.29
C ASP A 3 -8.43 -7.44 11.00
N ASP A 4 -8.74 -8.04 9.84
CA ASP A 4 -10.12 -8.21 9.42
C ASP A 4 -10.63 -9.65 9.56
N GLY A 5 -10.45 -10.22 10.74
CA GLY A 5 -10.96 -11.54 11.08
C GLY A 5 -10.00 -12.67 10.68
N SER A 6 -8.70 -12.46 10.85
CA SER A 6 -7.71 -13.52 10.64
C SER A 6 -8.02 -14.73 11.52
N GLN A 7 -7.92 -15.93 10.95
CA GLN A 7 -8.12 -17.21 11.64
C GLN A 7 -6.80 -17.92 11.95
N ASP A 8 -5.67 -17.30 11.59
CA ASP A 8 -4.33 -17.81 11.82
C ASP A 8 -3.66 -17.09 13.01
N ALA A 9 -2.33 -17.22 13.11
CA ALA A 9 -1.56 -16.62 14.19
C ALA A 9 -1.31 -15.10 14.03
N THR A 10 -1.92 -14.41 13.06
CA THR A 10 -1.66 -12.98 12.77
C THR A 10 -1.77 -12.09 14.01
N LEU A 11 -2.87 -12.21 14.77
CA LEU A 11 -3.07 -11.43 16.00
C LEU A 11 -2.07 -11.79 17.10
N GLU A 12 -1.71 -13.08 17.22
CA GLU A 12 -0.71 -13.51 18.19
C GLU A 12 0.67 -12.94 17.85
N ILE A 13 1.08 -13.02 16.58
CA ILE A 13 2.36 -12.52 16.08
C ILE A 13 2.45 -11.01 16.30
N ILE A 14 1.43 -10.24 15.89
CA ILE A 14 1.49 -8.78 16.02
C ILE A 14 1.50 -8.33 17.49
N SER A 15 0.85 -9.10 18.38
CA SER A 15 0.86 -8.83 19.82
C SER A 15 2.24 -8.95 20.47
N LYS A 16 3.24 -9.53 19.78
CA LYS A 16 4.62 -9.63 20.29
C LYS A 16 5.44 -8.36 20.04
N PHE A 17 5.00 -7.49 19.14
CA PHE A 17 5.66 -6.22 18.88
C PHE A 17 5.34 -5.21 19.98
N ARG A 18 6.35 -4.45 20.40
CA ARG A 18 6.25 -3.40 21.42
C ARG A 18 6.71 -2.08 20.79
N ASP A 19 5.90 -1.56 19.88
CA ASP A 19 6.14 -0.28 19.21
C ASP A 19 4.90 0.61 19.38
N THR A 20 5.06 1.76 20.02
CA THR A 20 3.96 2.69 20.30
C THR A 20 3.39 3.34 19.04
N ARG A 21 4.10 3.28 17.92
CA ARG A 21 3.62 3.74 16.61
C ARG A 21 2.63 2.75 15.99
N LEU A 22 2.65 1.48 16.41
CA LEU A 22 1.79 0.44 15.87
C LEU A 22 0.46 0.40 16.64
N LYS A 23 -0.63 0.77 15.97
CA LYS A 23 -1.99 0.60 16.45
C LYS A 23 -2.64 -0.58 15.75
N VAL A 24 -3.16 -1.54 16.51
CA VAL A 24 -3.85 -2.74 15.98
C VAL A 24 -5.32 -2.68 16.38
N LEU A 25 -6.20 -2.82 15.39
CA LEU A 25 -7.65 -2.93 15.58
C LEU A 25 -8.12 -4.19 14.87
N SER A 26 -9.01 -4.96 15.49
CA SER A 26 -9.58 -6.18 14.90
C SER A 26 -11.08 -6.02 14.62
N SER A 27 -11.60 -6.77 13.66
CA SER A 27 -13.01 -6.90 13.28
C SER A 27 -13.37 -8.32 12.86
N SER A 28 -14.67 -8.62 12.82
CA SER A 28 -15.20 -9.89 12.32
C SER A 28 -15.51 -9.82 10.81
N ASN A 29 -14.48 -9.70 9.96
CA ASN A 29 -14.57 -9.78 8.49
C ASN A 29 -15.57 -8.79 7.84
N MET A 30 -15.16 -7.52 7.73
CA MET A 30 -15.91 -6.43 7.08
C MET A 30 -15.55 -6.21 5.59
N GLY A 31 -14.49 -6.86 5.12
CA GLY A 31 -13.98 -6.72 3.77
C GLY A 31 -13.02 -5.54 3.60
N VAL A 32 -12.18 -5.64 2.56
CA VAL A 32 -11.02 -4.75 2.33
C VAL A 32 -11.36 -3.26 2.28
N SER A 33 -12.50 -2.90 1.69
CA SER A 33 -12.90 -1.48 1.56
C SER A 33 -13.25 -0.87 2.91
N GLU A 34 -14.00 -1.59 3.73
CA GLU A 34 -14.38 -1.13 5.06
C GLU A 34 -13.17 -1.11 6.00
N ALA A 35 -12.31 -2.13 5.92
CA ALA A 35 -11.05 -2.18 6.66
C ALA A 35 -10.16 -0.96 6.33
N ARG A 36 -10.00 -0.60 5.04
CA ARG A 36 -9.25 0.60 4.62
C ARG A 36 -9.88 1.88 5.16
N ASN A 37 -11.20 2.03 5.03
CA ASN A 37 -11.92 3.20 5.56
C ASN A 37 -11.76 3.36 7.07
N ARG A 38 -11.84 2.25 7.82
CA ARG A 38 -11.60 2.24 9.27
C ARG A 38 -10.16 2.63 9.59
N GLY A 39 -9.18 2.13 8.83
CA GLY A 39 -7.79 2.53 8.96
C GLY A 39 -7.57 4.02 8.76
N ILE A 40 -8.17 4.61 7.71
CA ILE A 40 -8.11 6.05 7.41
C ILE A 40 -8.71 6.86 8.57
N ALA A 41 -9.89 6.47 9.06
CA ALA A 41 -10.58 7.18 10.14
C ALA A 41 -9.78 7.19 11.47
N GLN A 42 -8.84 6.28 11.64
CA GLN A 42 -8.00 6.14 12.85
C GLN A 42 -6.59 6.71 12.65
N ALA A 43 -6.22 7.07 11.42
CA ALA A 43 -4.96 7.69 11.11
C ALA A 43 -4.93 9.15 11.61
N SER A 44 -3.74 9.61 11.98
CA SER A 44 -3.52 10.97 12.51
C SER A 44 -2.47 11.75 11.72
N GLY A 45 -1.97 11.20 10.62
CA GLY A 45 -1.00 11.87 9.77
C GLY A 45 -1.68 12.63 8.64
N ASP A 46 -0.99 13.63 8.10
CA ASP A 46 -1.47 14.43 6.96
C ASP A 46 -1.47 13.63 5.64
N PHE A 47 -0.71 12.54 5.60
CA PHE A 47 -0.57 11.64 4.46
C PHE A 47 -1.00 10.22 4.85
N ILE A 48 -1.67 9.55 3.91
CA ILE A 48 -2.07 8.14 4.03
C ILE A 48 -1.33 7.32 2.98
N ALA A 49 -0.76 6.20 3.41
CA ALA A 49 -0.19 5.19 2.53
C ALA A 49 -0.76 3.81 2.88
N PHE A 50 -1.17 3.06 1.87
CA PHE A 50 -1.66 1.69 2.02
C PHE A 50 -0.54 0.69 1.82
N LEU A 51 -0.43 -0.28 2.73
CA LEU A 51 0.45 -1.44 2.62
C LEU A 51 -0.39 -2.69 2.87
N ASP A 52 -0.55 -3.52 1.84
CA ASP A 52 -1.21 -4.82 1.95
C ASP A 52 -0.26 -5.83 2.62
N ALA A 53 -0.80 -6.84 3.33
CA ALA A 53 -0.03 -7.72 4.22
C ALA A 53 0.95 -8.66 3.49
N ASP A 54 0.77 -8.85 2.19
CA ASP A 54 1.57 -9.69 1.30
C ASP A 54 2.60 -8.87 0.48
N ASN A 55 2.68 -7.56 0.70
CA ASN A 55 3.56 -6.67 -0.05
C ASN A 55 4.76 -6.20 0.80
N LEU A 56 5.87 -5.94 0.12
CA LEU A 56 7.06 -5.31 0.69
C LEU A 56 7.31 -3.95 0.03
N TRP A 57 7.80 -3.01 0.84
CA TRP A 57 8.26 -1.71 0.35
C TRP A 57 9.78 -1.66 0.27
N THR A 58 10.31 -0.97 -0.73
CA THR A 58 11.71 -0.59 -0.74
C THR A 58 12.00 0.37 0.42
N PRO A 59 13.23 0.37 0.99
CA PRO A 59 13.55 1.22 2.13
C PRO A 59 13.28 2.72 1.92
N ASN A 60 13.38 3.19 0.66
CA ASN A 60 13.21 4.59 0.28
C ASN A 60 11.80 4.95 -0.25
N LYS A 61 10.84 4.01 -0.22
CA LYS A 61 9.51 4.17 -0.83
C LYS A 61 8.76 5.40 -0.32
N LEU A 62 8.60 5.51 1.00
CA LEU A 62 7.87 6.61 1.63
C LEU A 62 8.57 7.95 1.43
N GLU A 63 9.90 8.00 1.60
CA GLU A 63 10.69 9.21 1.40
C GLU A 63 10.57 9.72 -0.05
N SER A 64 10.69 8.82 -1.03
CA SER A 64 10.58 9.18 -2.45
C SER A 64 9.20 9.75 -2.80
N GLN A 65 8.13 9.12 -2.30
CA GLN A 65 6.77 9.58 -2.54
C GLN A 65 6.48 10.90 -1.81
N PHE A 66 6.95 11.04 -0.57
CA PHE A 66 6.81 12.28 0.19
C PHE A 66 7.51 13.44 -0.52
N ASN A 67 8.76 13.27 -0.95
CA ASN A 67 9.50 14.28 -1.69
C ASN A 67 8.81 14.66 -3.00
N ALA A 68 8.23 13.70 -3.73
CA ALA A 68 7.47 13.98 -4.94
C ALA A 68 6.22 14.86 -4.68
N LEU A 69 5.53 14.63 -3.55
CA LEU A 69 4.40 15.46 -3.12
C LEU A 69 4.84 16.86 -2.66
N GLN A 70 5.99 16.97 -1.98
CA GLN A 70 6.55 18.27 -1.59
C GLN A 70 6.95 19.13 -2.80
N ILE A 71 7.56 18.53 -3.82
CA ILE A 71 7.95 19.21 -5.06
C ILE A 71 6.73 19.60 -5.89
N ASN A 72 5.62 18.87 -5.77
CA ASN A 72 4.39 19.12 -6.51
C ASN A 72 3.19 19.32 -5.57
N PRO A 73 3.05 20.49 -4.92
CA PRO A 73 1.97 20.72 -3.93
C PRO A 73 0.53 20.60 -4.47
N LYS A 74 0.36 20.62 -5.79
CA LYS A 74 -0.94 20.41 -6.46
C LYS A 74 -1.27 18.93 -6.68
N ALA A 75 -0.32 18.02 -6.47
CA ALA A 75 -0.54 16.59 -6.64
C ALA A 75 -1.39 16.04 -5.49
N ALA A 76 -2.46 15.31 -5.84
CA ALA A 76 -3.31 14.66 -4.84
C ALA A 76 -2.72 13.33 -4.34
N VAL A 77 -1.90 12.66 -5.17
CA VAL A 77 -1.34 11.33 -4.88
C VAL A 77 0.06 11.18 -5.49
N ALA A 78 0.90 10.35 -4.87
CA ALA A 78 2.16 9.87 -5.43
C ALA A 78 2.21 8.34 -5.31
N TYR A 79 2.56 7.66 -6.40
CA TYR A 79 2.67 6.20 -6.47
C TYR A 79 3.98 5.80 -7.14
N SER A 80 4.35 4.52 -7.07
CA SER A 80 5.46 3.96 -7.83
C SER A 80 4.99 2.72 -8.56
N TRP A 81 5.84 2.24 -9.46
CA TRP A 81 5.72 0.89 -9.97
C TRP A 81 6.08 -0.14 -8.89
N THR A 82 5.71 -1.38 -9.17
CA THR A 82 5.91 -2.54 -8.31
C THR A 82 6.56 -3.63 -9.14
N ASP A 83 7.60 -4.25 -8.59
CA ASP A 83 8.21 -5.46 -9.14
C ASP A 83 7.64 -6.70 -8.45
N TYR A 84 7.73 -7.85 -9.11
CA TYR A 84 7.17 -9.10 -8.61
C TYR A 84 8.27 -9.95 -7.98
N ILE A 85 7.97 -10.47 -6.79
CA ILE A 85 8.80 -11.40 -6.02
C ILE A 85 7.98 -12.65 -5.68
N ASP A 86 8.65 -13.75 -5.37
CA ASP A 86 7.99 -14.95 -4.83
C ASP A 86 7.83 -14.88 -3.30
N GLU A 87 7.25 -15.95 -2.72
CA GLU A 87 7.04 -16.09 -1.27
C GLU A 87 8.33 -16.11 -0.45
N SER A 88 9.47 -16.44 -1.07
CA SER A 88 10.79 -16.39 -0.43
C SER A 88 11.43 -15.00 -0.51
N GLY A 89 10.77 -14.06 -1.21
CA GLY A 89 11.27 -12.72 -1.49
C GLY A 89 12.25 -12.68 -2.67
N GLN A 90 12.39 -13.76 -3.44
CA GLN A 90 13.24 -13.78 -4.62
C GLN A 90 12.58 -13.01 -5.76
N PHE A 91 13.34 -12.13 -6.40
CA PHE A 91 12.87 -11.39 -7.57
C PHE A 91 12.47 -12.32 -8.72
N LEU A 92 11.31 -12.06 -9.31
CA LEU A 92 10.80 -12.79 -10.46
C LEU A 92 10.96 -11.97 -11.74
N TYR A 93 10.30 -10.81 -11.82
CA TYR A 93 10.33 -9.94 -13.00
C TYR A 93 9.86 -8.52 -12.65
N PRO A 94 10.24 -7.51 -13.45
CA PRO A 94 9.90 -6.13 -13.15
C PRO A 94 8.45 -5.81 -13.51
N GLY A 95 7.91 -4.76 -12.88
CA GLY A 95 6.66 -4.15 -13.27
C GLY A 95 6.72 -3.43 -14.62
N SER A 96 5.55 -3.01 -15.12
CA SER A 96 5.47 -2.14 -16.30
C SER A 96 5.82 -0.70 -15.96
N HIS A 97 6.99 -0.23 -16.37
CA HIS A 97 7.43 1.15 -16.14
C HIS A 97 7.09 2.05 -17.34
N ILE A 98 5.92 2.68 -17.31
CA ILE A 98 5.53 3.67 -18.33
C ILE A 98 5.61 5.09 -17.77
N THR A 99 6.02 6.05 -18.59
CA THR A 99 5.98 7.46 -18.20
C THR A 99 5.01 8.18 -19.10
N LEU A 100 3.92 8.69 -18.52
CA LEU A 100 2.87 9.44 -19.21
C LEU A 100 2.65 10.77 -18.49
N ASN A 101 2.39 11.86 -19.25
CA ASN A 101 2.18 13.19 -18.70
C ASN A 101 0.92 13.85 -19.30
N GLY A 102 0.27 14.74 -18.54
CA GLY A 102 -0.95 15.45 -18.98
C GLY A 102 -2.24 14.67 -18.69
N ASN A 103 -3.26 14.81 -19.54
CA ASN A 103 -4.51 14.07 -19.41
C ASN A 103 -4.36 12.67 -20.04
N VAL A 104 -3.95 11.71 -19.22
CA VAL A 104 -3.55 10.35 -19.66
C VAL A 104 -4.61 9.29 -19.36
N SER A 105 -5.82 9.70 -18.98
CA SER A 105 -6.89 8.79 -18.53
C SER A 105 -7.28 7.72 -19.57
N SER A 106 -7.30 8.07 -20.86
CA SER A 106 -7.57 7.14 -21.96
C SER A 106 -6.43 6.15 -22.19
N GLN A 107 -5.18 6.59 -21.98
CA GLN A 107 -3.96 5.79 -22.17
C GLN A 107 -3.76 4.76 -21.05
N LEU A 108 -4.27 5.05 -19.84
CA LEU A 108 -4.24 4.11 -18.71
C LEU A 108 -5.28 2.99 -18.84
N LYS A 109 -6.37 3.20 -19.59
CA LYS A 109 -7.47 2.24 -19.72
C LYS A 109 -7.21 1.12 -20.74
N THR A 110 -6.20 1.24 -21.59
CA THR A 110 -6.00 0.36 -22.76
C THR A 110 -5.02 -0.80 -22.54
N LYS A 111 -4.57 -1.06 -21.30
CA LYS A 111 -3.72 -2.23 -20.97
C LYS A 111 -4.40 -3.24 -20.04
N ARG A 112 -5.64 -3.68 -20.35
CA ARG A 112 -6.00 -5.06 -19.98
C ARG A 112 -5.22 -5.95 -20.94
N GLN A 113 -4.19 -6.63 -20.44
CA GLN A 113 -3.44 -7.59 -21.23
C GLN A 113 -4.41 -8.63 -21.80
N ASN A 114 -4.37 -8.76 -23.13
CA ASN A 114 -4.80 -9.99 -23.79
C ASN A 114 -3.88 -11.13 -23.34
N SER A 115 -4.48 -12.32 -23.25
CA SER A 115 -3.97 -13.67 -22.92
C SER A 115 -3.58 -13.93 -21.48
#